data_AF-F3YBJ9-F1
#
_entry.id   AF-F3YBJ9-F1
#
_cell.length_a   1.000
_cell.length_b   1.000
_cell.length_c   1.000
_cell.angle_alpha   90.00
_cell.angle_beta   90.00
_cell.angle_gamma   90.00
#
_symmetry.space_group_name_H-M   'P 1'
#
loop_
_entity.id
_entity.type
_entity.pdbx_description
1 polymer ?
#
loop_
_entity_poly.entity_id
_entity_poly.type
_entity_poly.pdbx_seq_one_letter_code
_entity_poly.pdbx_strand_id
1 'polypeptide(L)'
;MTSYSDDNYSGFVAIHYIINNSQRDISIYPQQAKISTNYGEQIDDDSFSTDSWDGDLMKGTNRDGWGISPLSKLENANQLKNLRISFNANYDTDNVDDDNTHHDYDISLQLQ
;
A
#
# COMPACT_ATOMS: atom_id res chain seq x y z
N MET A 1 -1.39 -9.46 12.68
CA MET A 1 -0.55 -10.43 11.97
C MET A 1 -1.49 -11.47 11.36
N THR A 2 -1.86 -11.29 10.11
CA THR A 2 -2.72 -12.22 9.38
C THR A 2 -1.97 -13.54 9.20
N SER A 3 -2.62 -14.67 9.48
CA SER A 3 -2.02 -16.00 9.32
C SER A 3 -2.33 -16.51 7.93
N TYR A 4 -1.31 -16.53 7.08
CA TYR A 4 -1.40 -16.94 5.67
C TYR A 4 -1.15 -18.46 5.48
N SER A 5 -1.10 -19.22 6.58
CA SER A 5 -0.67 -20.63 6.59
C SER A 5 -1.65 -21.59 5.91
N ASP A 6 -2.92 -21.20 5.81
CA ASP A 6 -4.01 -22.09 5.39
C ASP A 6 -4.56 -21.73 3.99
N ASP A 7 -4.04 -20.67 3.38
CA ASP A 7 -4.48 -20.15 2.08
C ASP A 7 -3.54 -20.58 0.95
N ASN A 8 -4.13 -21.01 -0.17
CA ASN A 8 -3.38 -21.30 -1.40
C ASN A 8 -3.28 -20.04 -2.26
N TYR A 9 -2.08 -19.48 -2.38
CA TYR A 9 -1.80 -18.36 -3.29
C TYR A 9 -1.13 -18.85 -4.57
N SER A 10 -1.57 -18.29 -5.70
CA SER A 10 -1.07 -18.60 -7.04
C SER A 10 -0.04 -17.58 -7.54
N GLY A 11 0.11 -16.44 -6.85
CA GLY A 11 1.17 -15.47 -7.12
C GLY A 11 1.23 -14.35 -6.09
N PHE A 12 2.06 -13.35 -6.37
CA PHE A 12 2.24 -12.17 -5.53
C PHE A 12 2.41 -10.92 -6.39
N VAL A 13 1.94 -9.79 -5.88
CA VAL A 13 2.34 -8.45 -6.34
C VAL A 13 3.30 -7.87 -5.30
N ALA A 14 4.45 -7.39 -5.73
CA ALA A 14 5.40 -6.69 -4.87
C ALA A 14 5.53 -5.24 -5.37
N ILE A 15 5.24 -4.28 -4.49
CA ILE A 15 5.35 -2.84 -4.78
C ILE A 15 6.42 -2.26 -3.85
N HIS A 16 7.42 -1.61 -4.43
CA HIS A 16 8.42 -0.87 -3.67
C HIS A 16 7.95 0.57 -3.48
N TYR A 17 7.78 0.96 -2.23
CA TYR A 17 7.38 2.31 -1.85
C TYR A 17 8.59 3.08 -1.36
N ILE A 18 8.63 4.37 -1.69
CA ILE A 18 9.64 5.32 -1.19
C ILE A 18 8.89 6.49 -0.59
N ILE A 19 9.04 6.69 0.72
CA ILE A 19 8.39 7.75 1.49
C ILE A 19 9.43 8.79 1.91
N ASN A 20 9.17 10.05 1.59
CA ASN A 20 10.00 11.18 1.98
C ASN A 20 9.14 12.28 2.61
N ASN A 21 9.26 12.52 3.92
CA ASN A 21 8.49 13.53 4.64
C ASN A 21 9.37 14.65 5.19
N SER A 22 9.96 15.44 4.30
CA SER A 22 10.91 16.51 4.68
C SER A 22 10.28 17.66 5.50
N GLN A 23 8.97 17.88 5.39
CA GLN A 23 8.33 19.11 5.88
C GLN A 23 7.69 18.96 7.26
N ARG A 24 7.17 17.77 7.59
CA ARG A 24 6.36 17.52 8.79
C ARG A 24 6.31 16.04 9.17
N ASP A 25 5.85 15.78 10.38
CA ASP A 25 5.43 14.46 10.82
C ASP A 25 4.20 14.03 10.01
N ILE A 26 4.11 12.76 9.66
CA ILE A 26 2.97 12.19 8.92
C ILE A 26 2.63 10.81 9.48
N SER A 27 1.40 10.37 9.28
CA SER A 27 1.05 8.94 9.35
C SER A 27 0.62 8.48 7.96
N ILE A 28 1.16 7.36 7.50
CA ILE A 28 0.92 6.83 6.15
C ILE A 28 0.94 5.31 6.20
N TYR A 29 -0.02 4.63 5.56
CA TYR A 29 -0.22 3.19 5.75
C TYR A 29 -0.29 2.37 4.44
N PRO A 30 0.73 2.39 3.56
CA PRO A 30 0.68 1.61 2.32
C PRO A 30 0.83 0.10 2.56
N GLN A 31 1.30 -0.34 3.73
CA GLN A 31 1.25 -1.76 4.10
C GLN A 31 -0.19 -2.25 4.32
N GLN A 32 -1.17 -1.35 4.50
CA GLN A 32 -2.62 -1.65 4.60
C GLN A 32 -3.36 -1.30 3.30
N ALA A 33 -2.64 -1.17 2.18
CA ALA A 33 -3.24 -0.77 0.92
C ALA A 33 -4.23 -1.82 0.40
N LYS A 34 -5.37 -1.36 -0.11
CA LYS A 34 -6.27 -2.18 -0.90
C LYS A 34 -5.77 -2.28 -2.32
N ILE A 35 -5.86 -3.48 -2.89
CA ILE A 35 -5.43 -3.74 -4.26
C ILE A 35 -6.59 -4.34 -5.05
N SER A 36 -6.81 -3.85 -6.27
CA SER A 36 -7.74 -4.44 -7.22
C SER A 36 -7.03 -4.72 -8.55
N THR A 37 -7.26 -5.91 -9.10
CA THR A 37 -6.67 -6.37 -10.35
C THR A 37 -7.66 -6.26 -11.51
N ASN A 38 -7.14 -6.25 -12.74
CA ASN A 38 -7.97 -6.19 -13.95
C ASN A 38 -8.89 -7.40 -14.18
N TYR A 39 -8.60 -8.52 -13.51
CA TYR A 39 -9.42 -9.73 -13.57
C TYR A 39 -10.37 -9.85 -12.37
N GLY A 40 -10.51 -8.79 -11.56
CA GLY A 40 -11.56 -8.67 -10.53
C GLY A 40 -11.21 -9.29 -9.18
N GLU A 41 -9.95 -9.63 -8.92
CA GLU A 41 -9.48 -9.95 -7.56
C GLU A 41 -9.24 -8.65 -6.77
N GLN A 42 -9.75 -8.61 -5.54
CA GLN A 42 -9.52 -7.55 -4.56
C GLN A 42 -8.84 -8.14 -3.33
N ILE A 43 -7.83 -7.43 -2.83
CA ILE A 43 -7.09 -7.72 -1.61
C ILE A 43 -7.36 -6.57 -0.66
N ASP A 44 -7.94 -6.87 0.50
CA ASP A 44 -8.24 -5.90 1.56
C ASP A 44 -7.39 -6.10 2.83
N ASP A 45 -6.58 -7.16 2.85
CA ASP A 45 -5.72 -7.51 3.98
C ASP A 45 -4.39 -6.75 3.93
N ASP A 46 -3.76 -6.64 5.10
CA ASP A 46 -2.39 -6.14 5.20
C ASP A 46 -1.45 -6.89 4.24
N SER A 47 -0.50 -6.16 3.67
CA SER A 47 0.58 -6.75 2.90
C SER A 47 1.52 -7.55 3.80
N PHE A 48 2.11 -8.61 3.24
CA PHE A 48 3.29 -9.21 3.82
C PHE A 48 4.43 -8.19 3.79
N SER A 49 5.02 -7.99 4.96
CA SER A 49 6.30 -7.30 5.09
C SER A 49 7.12 -7.97 6.18
N THR A 50 8.43 -8.01 6.00
CA THR A 50 9.38 -8.49 7.01
C THR A 50 9.75 -7.40 8.00
N ASP A 51 9.56 -6.13 7.65
CA ASP A 51 9.87 -4.95 8.46
C ASP A 51 8.71 -3.95 8.43
N SER A 52 8.54 -3.14 9.49
CA SER A 52 7.62 -2.01 9.49
C SER A 52 8.36 -0.77 9.00
N TRP A 53 7.92 -0.24 7.86
CA TRP A 53 8.52 0.92 7.20
C TRP A 53 7.52 2.06 6.97
N ASP A 54 6.24 1.80 7.23
CA ASP A 54 5.17 2.79 7.24
C ASP A 54 4.67 3.09 8.68
N GLY A 55 3.54 3.77 8.80
CA GLY A 55 2.98 4.25 10.06
C GLY A 55 3.35 5.70 10.34
N ASP A 56 3.61 6.01 11.61
CA ASP A 56 3.96 7.35 12.08
C ASP A 56 5.44 7.65 11.79
N LEU A 57 5.68 8.64 10.93
CA LEU A 57 7.00 9.04 10.49
C LEU A 57 7.30 10.46 10.95
N MET A 58 8.35 10.62 11.76
CA MET A 58 8.86 11.94 12.15
C MET A 58 9.40 12.71 10.96
N LYS A 59 9.30 14.03 10.99
CA LYS A 59 9.81 14.96 9.98
C LYS A 59 11.27 14.68 9.64
N GLY A 60 11.57 14.74 8.35
CA GLY A 60 12.91 14.52 7.81
C GLY A 60 13.27 13.04 7.66
N THR A 61 12.30 12.15 7.84
CA THR A 61 12.48 10.72 7.62
C THR A 61 12.44 10.38 6.12
N ASN A 62 13.33 9.48 5.73
CA ASN A 62 13.26 8.76 4.46
C ASN A 62 13.14 7.26 4.80
N ARG A 63 12.13 6.61 4.24
CA ARG A 63 11.88 5.17 4.38
C ARG A 63 11.55 4.59 3.03
N ASP A 64 11.91 3.34 2.85
CA ASP A 64 11.50 2.54 1.72
C ASP A 64 11.23 1.12 2.17
N GLY A 65 10.40 0.42 1.41
CA GLY A 65 10.05 -0.95 1.73
C GLY A 65 9.09 -1.56 0.74
N TRP A 66 8.98 -2.88 0.84
CA TRP A 66 8.14 -3.67 -0.04
C TRP A 66 6.82 -3.97 0.65
N GLY A 67 5.72 -3.61 -0.01
CA GLY A 67 4.40 -4.18 0.27
C GLY A 67 4.19 -5.36 -0.67
N ILE A 68 4.07 -6.57 -0.12
CA ILE A 68 3.86 -7.79 -0.89
C ILE A 68 2.45 -8.30 -0.62
N SER A 69 1.60 -8.35 -1.65
CA SER A 69 0.22 -8.81 -1.52
C SER A 69 0.03 -10.14 -2.27
N PRO A 70 -0.52 -11.18 -1.62
CA PRO A 70 -0.78 -12.44 -2.28
C PRO A 70 -1.93 -12.33 -3.27
N LEU A 71 -1.84 -13.09 -4.36
CA LEU A 71 -2.92 -13.28 -5.32
C LEU A 71 -3.32 -14.75 -5.32
N SER A 72 -4.61 -15.01 -5.16
CA SER A 72 -5.20 -16.35 -5.17
C SER A 72 -5.67 -16.76 -6.57
N LYS A 73 -5.98 -15.80 -7.45
CA LYS A 73 -6.54 -16.04 -8.80
C LYS A 73 -5.53 -15.83 -9.94
N LEU A 74 -4.24 -15.67 -9.64
CA LEU A 74 -3.20 -15.44 -10.64
C LEU A 74 -2.71 -16.75 -11.28
N GLU A 75 -3.38 -17.23 -12.33
CA GLU A 75 -2.89 -18.33 -13.20
C GLU A 75 -1.53 -18.08 -13.92
N ASN A 76 -1.29 -16.86 -14.44
CA ASN A 76 -0.09 -16.44 -15.16
C ASN A 76 0.20 -14.94 -14.92
N ALA A 77 1.46 -14.56 -14.70
CA ALA A 77 1.85 -13.15 -14.52
C ALA A 77 1.39 -12.22 -15.65
N ASN A 78 1.37 -12.70 -16.90
CA ASN A 78 0.97 -11.91 -18.07
C ASN A 78 -0.51 -11.51 -18.07
N GLN A 79 -1.36 -12.12 -17.24
CA GLN A 79 -2.77 -11.74 -17.16
C GLN A 79 -2.98 -10.45 -16.36
N LEU A 80 -2.03 -10.12 -15.47
CA LEU A 80 -2.08 -8.92 -14.66
C LEU A 80 -1.60 -7.76 -15.52
N LYS A 81 -2.55 -7.01 -16.07
CA LYS A 81 -2.32 -5.86 -16.95
C LYS A 81 -2.54 -4.54 -16.25
N ASN A 82 -3.33 -4.55 -15.19
CA ASN A 82 -3.72 -3.34 -14.48
C ASN A 82 -3.85 -3.64 -12.99
N LEU A 83 -3.39 -2.70 -12.19
CA LEU A 83 -3.51 -2.71 -10.74
C LEU A 83 -4.04 -1.36 -10.27
N ARG A 84 -5.09 -1.36 -9.45
CA ARG A 84 -5.49 -0.19 -8.67
C ARG A 84 -5.07 -0.41 -7.22
N ILE A 85 -4.43 0.60 -6.64
CA ILE A 85 -3.93 0.57 -5.26
C ILE A 85 -4.54 1.77 -4.53
N SER A 86 -5.06 1.56 -3.33
CA SER A 86 -5.49 2.68 -2.48
C SER A 86 -5.04 2.54 -1.04
N PHE A 87 -4.52 3.62 -0.46
CA PHE A 87 -4.13 3.72 0.94
C PHE A 87 -4.25 5.17 1.40
N ASN A 88 -4.28 5.38 2.71
CA ASN A 88 -4.45 6.70 3.30
C ASN A 88 -3.15 7.24 3.89
N ALA A 89 -3.11 8.56 4.02
CA ALA A 89 -2.16 9.29 4.82
C ALA A 89 -2.84 10.47 5.50
N ASN A 90 -2.26 10.94 6.59
CA ASN A 90 -2.65 12.16 7.26
C ASN A 90 -1.47 12.80 7.99
N TYR A 91 -1.69 14.02 8.49
CA TYR A 91 -0.78 14.68 9.42
C TYR A 91 -1.59 15.49 10.44
N ASP A 92 -1.04 15.71 11.62
CA ASP A 92 -1.72 16.53 12.63
C ASP A 92 -1.57 18.03 12.31
N THR A 93 -2.64 18.78 12.54
CA THR A 93 -2.67 20.23 12.35
C THR A 93 -3.71 20.85 13.28
N ASP A 94 -3.36 22.01 13.86
CA ASP A 94 -4.30 22.80 14.68
C ASP A 94 -5.23 23.68 13.82
N ASN A 95 -5.00 23.72 12.50
CA ASN A 95 -5.85 24.45 11.56
C ASN A 95 -7.10 23.63 11.24
N VAL A 96 -8.23 24.00 11.83
CA VAL A 96 -9.53 23.35 11.62
C VAL A 96 -10.05 23.45 10.17
N ASP A 97 -9.51 24.38 9.38
CA ASP A 97 -9.86 24.59 7.98
C ASP A 97 -8.85 23.94 7.01
N ASP A 98 -7.91 23.12 7.50
CA ASP A 98 -6.93 22.44 6.65
C ASP A 98 -7.50 21.14 6.06
N ASP A 99 -8.18 21.28 4.92
CA ASP A 99 -8.72 20.15 4.15
C ASP A 99 -7.65 19.18 3.61
N ASN A 100 -6.36 19.53 3.67
CA ASN A 100 -5.27 18.65 3.22
C ASN A 100 -4.73 17.73 4.33
N THR A 101 -5.27 17.85 5.56
CA THR A 101 -4.85 17.03 6.72
C THR A 101 -4.99 15.53 6.47
N HIS A 102 -5.91 15.14 5.59
CA HIS A 102 -6.14 13.76 5.18
C HIS A 102 -6.00 13.62 3.67
N HIS A 103 -5.41 12.52 3.22
CA HIS A 103 -5.29 12.22 1.80
C HIS A 103 -5.46 10.72 1.55
N ASP A 104 -6.36 10.38 0.64
CA ASP A 104 -6.51 9.05 0.09
C ASP A 104 -5.74 8.98 -1.24
N TYR A 105 -4.66 8.19 -1.25
CA TYR A 105 -4.00 7.84 -2.50
C TYR A 105 -4.85 6.80 -3.22
N ASP A 106 -5.13 7.05 -4.51
CA ASP A 106 -5.81 6.12 -5.42
C ASP A 106 -5.05 6.08 -6.74
N ILE A 107 -4.29 5.01 -6.94
CA ILE A 107 -3.27 4.90 -7.98
C ILE A 107 -3.65 3.76 -8.91
N SER A 108 -3.66 4.02 -10.22
CA SER A 108 -3.84 2.98 -11.25
C SER A 108 -2.55 2.79 -12.05
N LEU A 109 -2.00 1.59 -12.01
CA LEU A 109 -0.80 1.18 -12.73
C LEU A 109 -1.17 0.31 -13.94
N GLN A 110 -0.61 0.64 -15.10
CA GLN A 110 -0.65 -0.20 -16.29
C GLN A 110 0.65 -0.98 -16.38
N LEU A 111 0.55 -2.31 -16.44
CA LEU A 111 1.67 -3.23 -16.45
C LEU A 111 1.87 -3.76 -17.87
N GLN A 112 3.13 -3.89 -18.30
CA GLN A 112 3.51 -4.28 -19.66
C GLN A 112 3.25 -5.78 -19.90
#